data_AF-X1C5I8-F1
#
_entry.id   AF-X1C5I8-F1
#
_cell.length_a   1.000
_cell.length_b   1.000
_cell.length_c   1.000
_cell.angle_alpha   90.00
_cell.angle_beta   90.00
_cell.angle_gamma   90.00
#
_symmetry.space_group_name_H-M   'P 1'
#
loop_
_entity.id
_entity.type
_entity.pdbx_description
1 polymer ?
#
loop_
_entity_poly.entity_id
_entity_poly.type
_entity_poly.pdbx_seq_one_letter_code
_entity_poly.pdbx_strand_id
1 'polypeptide(L)'
;AIFLGANGVAKIRCIDPLEITEIITDPDDKEEVRYYRRKWTDVQGEPHDDVYRSTTNLKDEAALDASGKRVQKTEDALVYHFSYNTVSQRGNPLLLPAFDWIKYYRKFLSSRIAIMLAYAKFAWKGKVKGGQVAVDAIKAATQGQPIAAGSTLLENEGVDTTPIKTETGARNAYDDGRMIKLQIAAAVGIPEQYFGDISIGNLATAKTVELPMMKMFQSYQKVWGDVYQDIDEVILAHNQVPEDKWYIDRDFPAIAPEDLAGMALSLQAILHV
;
A
#
# COMPACT_ATOMS: atom_id res chain seq x y z
N ALA A 1 -12.58 12.33 13.29
CA ALA A 1 -13.51 13.05 14.17
C ALA A 1 -12.82 13.40 15.48
N ILE A 2 -13.02 14.65 15.89
CA ILE A 2 -12.53 15.24 17.12
C ILE A 2 -13.77 15.50 17.97
N PHE A 3 -13.94 14.69 19.02
CA PHE A 3 -15.01 14.87 20.01
C PHE A 3 -14.48 15.81 21.08
N LEU A 4 -15.06 17.00 21.17
CA LEU A 4 -14.62 18.05 22.08
C LEU A 4 -15.50 18.00 23.34
N GLY A 5 -14.93 17.55 24.45
CA GLY A 5 -15.59 17.51 25.75
C GLY A 5 -15.25 18.73 26.62
N ALA A 6 -15.97 18.89 27.73
CA ALA A 6 -15.70 19.96 28.69
C ALA A 6 -14.29 19.85 29.33
N ASN A 7 -13.74 20.99 29.75
CA ASN A 7 -12.50 21.10 30.53
C ASN A 7 -11.24 20.47 29.88
N GLY A 8 -11.01 20.68 28.57
CA GLY A 8 -9.77 20.21 27.93
C GLY A 8 -9.78 18.75 27.49
N VAL A 9 -10.86 18.01 27.69
CA VAL A 9 -10.92 16.59 27.31
C VAL A 9 -11.35 16.46 25.86
N ALA A 10 -10.38 16.21 24.97
CA ALA A 10 -10.65 15.85 23.58
C ALA A 10 -10.47 14.34 23.35
N LYS A 11 -11.35 13.73 22.55
CA LYS A 11 -11.18 12.36 22.06
C LYS A 11 -11.10 12.35 20.54
N ILE A 12 -10.02 11.80 20.01
CA ILE A 12 -9.84 11.62 18.57
C ILE A 12 -10.28 10.20 18.20
N ARG A 13 -11.08 10.09 17.13
CA ARG A 13 -11.54 8.83 16.56
C ARG A 13 -11.51 8.89 15.04
N CYS A 14 -11.19 7.75 14.42
CA CYS A 14 -11.30 7.59 12.98
C CYS A 14 -12.77 7.33 12.59
N ILE A 15 -13.18 7.88 11.45
CA ILE A 15 -14.43 7.54 10.78
C ILE A 15 -14.05 6.77 9.52
N ASP A 16 -14.77 5.72 9.18
CA ASP A 16 -14.61 5.06 7.88
C ASP A 16 -15.03 6.04 6.77
N PRO A 17 -14.15 6.39 5.82
CA PRO A 17 -14.49 7.28 4.72
C PRO A 17 -15.69 6.82 3.88
N LEU A 18 -16.01 5.51 3.85
CA LEU A 18 -17.17 4.96 3.13
C LEU A 18 -18.50 5.24 3.84
N GLU A 19 -18.48 5.50 5.13
CA GLU A 19 -19.68 5.91 5.88
C GLU A 19 -20.03 7.38 5.61
N ILE A 20 -19.08 8.20 5.14
CA ILE A 20 -19.37 9.55 4.68
C ILE A 20 -20.10 9.46 3.35
N THR A 21 -21.39 9.77 3.31
CA THR A 21 -22.18 9.69 2.07
C THR A 21 -22.19 11.00 1.29
N GLU A 22 -21.97 12.13 1.97
CA GLU A 22 -22.03 13.47 1.37
C GLU A 22 -21.06 14.43 2.06
N ILE A 23 -20.39 15.26 1.25
CA ILE A 23 -19.55 16.38 1.69
C ILE A 23 -20.30 17.65 1.29
N ILE A 24 -20.81 18.38 2.27
CA ILE A 24 -21.66 19.54 2.06
C ILE A 24 -20.78 20.79 2.13
N THR A 25 -20.81 21.59 1.08
CA THR A 25 -19.97 22.78 0.90
C THR A 25 -20.81 24.06 0.91
N ASP A 26 -20.14 25.20 0.83
CA ASP A 26 -20.82 26.43 0.41
C ASP A 26 -21.43 26.27 -1.00
N PRO A 27 -22.62 26.85 -1.28
CA PRO A 27 -23.26 26.79 -2.59
C PRO A 27 -22.51 27.54 -3.71
N ASP A 28 -21.81 28.61 -3.36
CA ASP A 28 -21.04 29.48 -4.25
C ASP A 28 -19.55 29.05 -4.31
N ASP A 29 -19.04 28.34 -3.29
CA ASP A 29 -17.69 27.77 -3.26
C ASP A 29 -17.66 26.28 -2.87
N LYS A 30 -17.34 25.43 -3.86
CA LYS A 30 -17.22 23.97 -3.69
C LYS A 30 -15.98 23.54 -2.90
N GLU A 31 -14.98 24.38 -2.75
CA GLU A 31 -13.79 24.08 -1.95
C GLU A 31 -14.01 24.37 -0.47
N GLU A 32 -14.97 25.24 -0.13
CA GLU A 32 -15.34 25.55 1.24
C GLU A 32 -16.24 24.45 1.85
N VAL A 33 -15.63 23.45 2.47
CA VAL A 33 -16.37 22.37 3.13
C VAL A 33 -16.98 22.85 4.46
N ARG A 34 -18.28 22.62 4.62
CA ARG A 34 -19.03 23.01 5.82
C ARG A 34 -19.39 21.83 6.72
N TYR A 35 -19.88 20.75 6.13
CA TYR A 35 -20.37 19.58 6.86
C TYR A 35 -20.06 18.26 6.18
N TYR A 36 -20.09 17.18 6.95
CA TYR A 36 -19.96 15.80 6.50
C TYR A 36 -21.17 15.00 6.97
N ARG A 37 -21.93 14.44 6.03
CA ARG A 37 -23.01 13.51 6.34
C ARG A 37 -22.47 12.10 6.42
N ARG A 38 -22.71 11.43 7.54
CA ARG A 38 -22.24 10.07 7.83
C ARG A 38 -23.45 9.16 8.04
N LYS A 39 -23.48 8.03 7.34
CA LYS A 39 -24.46 6.96 7.53
C LYS A 39 -23.75 5.67 7.88
N TRP A 40 -24.17 5.04 8.97
CA TRP A 40 -23.59 3.76 9.42
C TRP A 40 -24.64 2.91 10.11
N THR A 41 -24.31 1.65 10.31
CA THR A 41 -25.11 0.71 11.10
C THR A 41 -24.30 0.31 12.31
N ASP A 42 -24.88 0.41 13.50
CA ASP A 42 -24.18 0.02 14.71
C ASP A 42 -24.12 -1.51 14.89
N VAL A 43 -23.46 -1.95 15.97
CA VAL A 43 -23.29 -3.38 16.28
C VAL A 43 -24.63 -4.09 16.52
N GLN A 44 -25.68 -3.35 16.88
CA GLN A 44 -27.03 -3.87 17.13
C GLN A 44 -27.87 -3.93 15.85
N GLY A 45 -27.38 -3.38 14.74
CA GLY A 45 -28.09 -3.34 13.46
C GLY A 45 -28.91 -2.08 13.24
N GLU A 46 -28.85 -1.10 14.15
CA GLU A 46 -29.63 0.13 14.02
C GLU A 46 -28.94 1.11 13.06
N PRO A 47 -29.67 1.70 12.10
CA PRO A 47 -29.13 2.68 11.17
C PRO A 47 -29.03 4.07 11.82
N HIS A 48 -27.93 4.75 11.55
CA HIS A 48 -27.66 6.14 11.97
C HIS A 48 -27.43 7.02 10.73
N ASP A 49 -27.88 8.28 10.79
CA ASP A 49 -27.72 9.28 9.72
C ASP A 49 -27.48 10.65 10.36
N ASP A 50 -26.21 10.95 10.62
CA ASP A 50 -25.79 12.16 11.32
C ASP A 50 -25.02 13.09 10.38
N VAL A 51 -25.03 14.38 10.70
CA VAL A 51 -24.26 15.39 10.00
C VAL A 51 -23.32 16.07 10.98
N TYR A 52 -22.02 16.00 10.70
CA TYR A 52 -20.98 16.59 11.53
C TYR A 52 -20.40 17.84 10.88
N ARG A 53 -19.98 18.80 11.71
CA ARG A 53 -19.34 20.03 11.24
C ARG A 53 -17.89 19.78 10.85
N SER A 54 -17.43 20.44 9.78
CA SER A 54 -16.01 20.43 9.39
C SER A 54 -15.17 21.28 10.34
N THR A 55 -13.90 20.91 10.54
CA THR A 55 -12.93 21.78 11.26
C THR A 55 -12.63 23.08 10.50
N THR A 56 -12.94 23.17 9.21
CA THR A 56 -12.84 24.41 8.42
C THR A 56 -14.00 25.37 8.68
N ASN A 57 -15.09 24.90 9.30
CA ASN A 57 -16.29 25.69 9.57
C ASN A 57 -16.50 25.93 11.07
N LEU A 58 -15.47 26.39 11.79
CA LEU A 58 -15.57 26.59 13.26
C LEU A 58 -16.64 27.62 13.65
N LYS A 59 -16.87 28.64 12.79
CA LYS A 59 -17.85 29.72 13.00
C LYS A 59 -19.31 29.29 12.83
N ASP A 60 -19.54 28.04 12.42
CA ASP A 60 -20.88 27.50 12.21
C ASP A 60 -21.69 28.15 11.09
N GLU A 61 -21.03 28.46 9.98
CA GLU A 61 -21.69 29.04 8.82
C GLU A 61 -22.68 28.04 8.22
N ALA A 62 -23.90 28.50 7.97
CA ALA A 62 -24.99 27.64 7.55
C ALA A 62 -24.76 27.13 6.13
N ALA A 63 -25.07 25.86 5.87
CA ALA A 63 -25.20 25.33 4.52
C ALA A 63 -26.65 24.94 4.26
N LEU A 64 -27.03 24.95 2.99
CA LEU A 64 -28.30 24.42 2.53
C LEU A 64 -28.09 23.00 2.01
N ASP A 65 -29.03 22.11 2.29
CA ASP A 65 -29.08 20.78 1.69
C ASP A 65 -29.57 20.84 0.22
N ALA A 66 -29.58 19.69 -0.46
CA ALA A 66 -30.08 19.58 -1.84
C ALA A 66 -31.54 20.03 -2.03
N SER A 67 -32.31 20.20 -0.95
CA SER A 67 -33.70 20.69 -0.96
C SER A 67 -33.81 22.17 -0.59
N GLY A 68 -32.69 22.88 -0.44
CA GLY A 68 -32.66 24.29 -0.06
C GLY A 68 -32.95 24.56 1.41
N LYS A 69 -32.96 23.53 2.28
CA LYS A 69 -33.21 23.68 3.71
C LYS A 69 -31.89 23.75 4.47
N ARG A 70 -31.85 24.49 5.58
CA ARG A 70 -30.68 24.53 6.47
C ARG A 70 -30.36 23.13 6.99
N VAL A 71 -29.11 22.72 6.80
CA VAL A 71 -28.57 21.45 7.29
C VAL A 71 -28.70 21.38 8.81
N GLN A 72 -29.34 20.33 9.31
CA GLN A 72 -29.35 19.99 10.73
C GLN A 72 -28.12 19.15 11.04
N LYS A 73 -27.38 19.55 12.07
CA LYS A 73 -26.11 18.94 12.45
C LYS A 73 -26.13 18.49 13.90
N THR A 74 -25.24 17.57 14.20
CA THR A 74 -24.92 17.15 15.56
C THR A 74 -23.80 18.03 16.10
N GLU A 75 -23.83 18.34 17.40
CA GLU A 75 -22.77 19.12 18.08
C GLU A 75 -21.71 18.22 18.76
N ASP A 76 -21.81 16.90 18.56
CA ASP A 76 -21.00 15.92 19.29
C ASP A 76 -19.52 15.92 18.88
N ALA A 77 -19.22 16.27 17.62
CA ALA A 77 -17.87 16.21 17.08
C ALA A 77 -17.65 17.13 15.88
N LEU A 78 -16.38 17.51 15.69
CA LEU A 78 -15.86 18.08 14.46
C LEU A 78 -15.18 17.01 13.60
N VAL A 79 -15.29 17.12 12.29
CA VAL A 79 -14.57 16.26 11.35
C VAL A 79 -13.39 17.01 10.78
N TYR A 80 -12.19 16.57 11.18
CA TYR A 80 -10.96 16.87 10.46
C TYR A 80 -10.81 15.87 9.31
N HIS A 81 -10.75 16.37 8.08
CA HIS A 81 -10.63 15.56 6.89
C HIS A 81 -9.23 15.72 6.26
N PHE A 82 -8.39 14.72 6.52
CA PHE A 82 -7.09 14.63 5.86
C PHE A 82 -7.26 14.05 4.46
N SER A 83 -7.18 14.90 3.44
CA SER A 83 -7.18 14.48 2.04
C SER A 83 -5.77 14.56 1.45
N TYR A 84 -5.26 13.42 0.98
CA TYR A 84 -3.95 13.35 0.35
C TYR A 84 -4.08 13.33 -1.18
N ASN A 85 -3.24 14.10 -1.86
CA ASN A 85 -3.12 14.15 -3.33
C ASN A 85 -4.49 14.20 -4.05
N THR A 86 -5.29 15.23 -3.73
CA THR A 86 -6.65 15.38 -4.24
C THR A 86 -6.77 16.54 -5.22
N VAL A 87 -7.65 16.37 -6.22
CA VAL A 87 -8.23 17.44 -7.06
C VAL A 87 -9.75 17.49 -6.91
N SER A 88 -10.27 16.71 -5.97
CA SER A 88 -11.69 16.54 -5.66
C SER A 88 -11.93 16.75 -4.16
N GLN A 89 -13.14 16.45 -3.68
CA GLN A 89 -13.44 16.51 -2.25
C GLN A 89 -12.89 15.31 -1.45
N ARG A 90 -12.27 14.30 -2.08
CA ARG A 90 -11.72 13.10 -1.41
C ARG A 90 -10.27 12.84 -1.78
N GLY A 91 -9.50 12.40 -0.80
CA GLY A 91 -8.11 11.98 -1.00
C GLY A 91 -7.95 10.76 -1.90
N ASN A 92 -6.84 10.69 -2.62
CA ASN A 92 -6.43 9.53 -3.40
C ASN A 92 -5.45 8.66 -2.61
N PRO A 93 -5.60 7.31 -2.63
CA PRO A 93 -4.65 6.41 -2.00
C PRO A 93 -3.24 6.53 -2.63
N LEU A 94 -2.20 6.37 -1.81
CA LEU A 94 -0.80 6.40 -2.26
C LEU A 94 -0.49 5.38 -3.37
N LEU A 95 -1.16 4.21 -3.31
CA LEU A 95 -0.94 3.13 -4.26
C LEU A 95 -1.83 3.21 -5.51
N LEU A 96 -2.66 4.26 -5.65
CA LEU A 96 -3.55 4.41 -6.80
C LEU A 96 -2.81 4.35 -8.14
N PRO A 97 -1.66 5.03 -8.34
CA PRO A 97 -0.93 4.98 -9.62
C PRO A 97 -0.36 3.60 -9.95
N ALA A 98 -0.13 2.75 -8.94
CA ALA A 98 0.45 1.42 -9.09
C ALA A 98 -0.60 0.30 -9.20
N PHE A 99 -1.88 0.60 -8.99
CA PHE A 99 -2.91 -0.40 -8.73
C PHE A 99 -3.05 -1.44 -9.84
N ASP A 100 -3.10 -0.98 -11.11
CA ASP A 100 -3.21 -1.88 -12.26
C ASP A 100 -1.95 -2.75 -12.40
N TRP A 101 -0.77 -2.17 -12.24
CA TRP A 101 0.50 -2.90 -12.31
C TRP A 101 0.62 -3.96 -11.21
N ILE A 102 0.18 -3.66 -9.98
CA ILE A 102 0.13 -4.64 -8.88
C ILE A 102 -0.80 -5.81 -9.26
N LYS A 103 -1.97 -5.51 -9.82
CA LYS A 103 -2.93 -6.54 -10.27
C LYS A 103 -2.35 -7.42 -11.37
N TYR A 104 -1.71 -6.82 -12.38
CA TYR A 104 -1.08 -7.54 -13.47
C TYR A 104 0.12 -8.36 -13.01
N TYR A 105 0.95 -7.83 -12.11
CA TYR A 105 2.10 -8.55 -11.56
C TYR A 105 1.66 -9.80 -10.80
N ARG A 106 0.64 -9.69 -9.95
CA ARG A 106 0.04 -10.84 -9.28
C ARG A 106 -0.46 -11.89 -10.28
N LYS A 107 -1.21 -11.45 -11.31
CA LYS A 107 -1.74 -12.35 -12.35
C LYS A 107 -0.61 -13.05 -13.10
N PHE A 108 0.44 -12.31 -13.47
CA PHE A 108 1.63 -12.83 -14.13
C PHE A 108 2.29 -13.94 -13.29
N LEU A 109 2.54 -13.67 -12.01
CA LEU A 109 3.14 -14.66 -11.10
C LEU A 109 2.26 -15.90 -10.93
N SER A 110 0.94 -15.73 -10.79
CA SER A 110 0.00 -16.86 -10.70
C SER A 110 0.00 -17.71 -11.98
N SER A 111 -0.03 -17.08 -13.15
CA SER A 111 0.07 -17.78 -14.45
C SER A 111 1.41 -18.49 -14.60
N ARG A 112 2.49 -17.88 -14.14
CA ARG A 112 3.83 -18.47 -14.17
C ARG A 112 3.91 -19.73 -13.32
N ILE A 113 3.38 -19.69 -12.09
CA ILE A 113 3.29 -20.85 -11.20
C ILE A 113 2.46 -21.95 -11.86
N ALA A 114 1.32 -21.61 -12.48
CA ALA A 114 0.47 -22.59 -13.15
C ALA A 114 1.21 -23.31 -14.30
N ILE A 115 1.97 -22.56 -15.11
CA ILE A 115 2.81 -23.13 -16.18
C ILE A 115 3.90 -24.04 -15.59
N MET A 116 4.58 -23.61 -14.54
CA MET A 116 5.61 -24.41 -13.86
C MET A 116 5.04 -25.72 -13.30
N LEU A 117 3.88 -25.67 -12.64
CA LEU A 117 3.19 -26.85 -12.13
C LEU A 117 2.71 -27.76 -13.26
N ALA A 118 2.28 -27.20 -14.39
CA ALA A 118 1.90 -27.99 -15.56
C ALA A 118 3.11 -28.71 -16.17
N TYR A 119 4.25 -28.03 -16.35
CA TYR A 119 5.48 -28.65 -16.83
C TYR A 119 6.03 -29.69 -15.85
N ALA A 120 5.93 -29.46 -14.54
CA ALA A 120 6.39 -30.41 -13.52
C ALA A 120 5.64 -31.75 -13.57
N LYS A 121 4.44 -31.81 -14.15
CA LYS A 121 3.71 -33.09 -14.38
C LYS A 121 4.39 -33.97 -15.43
N PHE A 122 5.18 -33.40 -16.32
CA PHE A 122 5.80 -34.09 -17.45
C PHE A 122 7.31 -34.24 -17.21
N ALA A 123 7.68 -35.26 -16.43
CA ALA A 123 9.09 -35.57 -16.16
C ALA A 123 9.72 -36.47 -17.25
N TRP A 124 8.96 -37.43 -17.78
CA TRP A 124 9.46 -38.48 -18.67
C TRP A 124 8.62 -38.61 -19.93
N LYS A 125 9.27 -38.86 -21.05
CA LYS A 125 8.65 -39.18 -22.34
C LYS A 125 9.03 -40.60 -22.73
N GLY A 126 8.05 -41.51 -22.71
CA GLY A 126 8.19 -42.85 -23.27
C GLY A 126 7.80 -42.87 -24.75
N LYS A 127 8.67 -43.38 -25.62
CA LYS A 127 8.43 -43.68 -27.02
C LYS A 127 8.45 -45.20 -27.18
N VAL A 128 7.36 -45.77 -27.67
CA VAL A 128 7.21 -47.22 -27.83
C VAL A 128 7.17 -47.56 -29.32
N LYS A 129 7.89 -48.62 -29.71
CA LYS A 129 7.89 -49.16 -31.07
C LYS A 129 6.67 -50.08 -31.24
N GLY A 130 5.61 -49.60 -31.88
CA GLY A 130 4.36 -50.34 -32.10
C GLY A 130 3.17 -49.43 -32.42
N GLY A 131 1.99 -50.02 -32.65
CA GLY A 131 0.73 -49.30 -32.83
C GLY A 131 0.06 -48.89 -31.52
N GLN A 132 -1.15 -48.30 -31.59
CA GLN A 132 -1.87 -47.74 -30.42
C GLN A 132 -2.04 -48.76 -29.28
N VAL A 133 -2.27 -50.04 -29.59
CA VAL A 133 -2.42 -51.13 -28.60
C VAL A 133 -1.17 -51.28 -27.71
N ALA A 134 0.03 -51.15 -28.28
CA ALA A 134 1.28 -51.24 -27.52
C ALA A 134 1.49 -50.02 -26.61
N VAL A 135 1.07 -48.84 -27.08
CA VAL A 135 1.10 -47.60 -26.28
C VAL A 135 0.14 -47.69 -25.09
N ASP A 136 -1.08 -48.21 -25.32
CA ASP A 136 -2.09 -48.34 -24.28
C ASP A 136 -1.70 -49.36 -23.20
N ALA A 137 -1.03 -50.46 -23.59
CA ALA A 137 -0.50 -51.45 -22.64
C ALA A 137 0.57 -50.85 -21.71
N ILE A 138 1.53 -50.11 -22.25
CA ILE A 138 2.58 -49.44 -21.45
C ILE A 138 1.98 -48.32 -20.59
N LYS A 139 1.01 -47.57 -21.13
CA LYS A 139 0.30 -46.55 -20.39
C LYS A 139 -0.44 -47.14 -19.19
N ALA A 140 -1.15 -48.26 -19.35
CA ALA A 140 -1.83 -48.93 -18.25
C ALA A 140 -0.87 -49.37 -17.12
N ALA A 141 0.36 -49.77 -17.46
CA ALA A 141 1.37 -50.18 -16.48
C ALA A 141 2.05 -49.00 -15.75
N THR A 142 2.11 -47.82 -16.38
CA THR A 142 2.91 -46.67 -15.90
C THR A 142 2.07 -45.49 -15.40
N GLN A 143 0.82 -45.38 -15.83
CA GLN A 143 -0.04 -44.25 -15.51
C GLN A 143 -0.39 -44.22 -14.01
N GLY A 144 -0.05 -43.12 -13.34
CA GLY A 144 -0.36 -42.90 -11.93
C GLY A 144 0.62 -43.54 -10.95
N GLN A 145 1.67 -44.22 -11.43
CA GLN A 145 2.71 -44.82 -10.59
C GLN A 145 3.88 -43.85 -10.40
N PRO A 146 4.18 -43.38 -9.17
CA PRO A 146 5.33 -42.52 -8.94
C PRO A 146 6.64 -43.32 -9.05
N ILE A 147 7.58 -42.86 -9.87
CA ILE A 147 8.93 -43.43 -9.94
C ILE A 147 9.75 -42.85 -8.78
N ALA A 148 10.27 -43.70 -7.89
CA ALA A 148 11.09 -43.28 -6.77
C ALA A 148 12.42 -42.67 -7.24
N ALA A 149 12.87 -41.60 -6.58
CA ALA A 149 14.18 -40.99 -6.86
C ALA A 149 15.31 -42.02 -6.64
N GLY A 150 16.25 -42.10 -7.59
CA GLY A 150 17.35 -43.09 -7.57
C GLY A 150 17.03 -44.45 -8.19
N SER A 151 15.86 -44.64 -8.79
CA SER A 151 15.52 -45.86 -9.55
C SER A 151 16.42 -46.01 -10.79
N THR A 152 16.75 -47.25 -11.17
CA THR A 152 17.50 -47.56 -12.40
C THR A 152 16.53 -47.70 -13.58
N LEU A 153 16.78 -46.96 -14.66
CA LEU A 153 16.04 -47.05 -15.91
C LEU A 153 16.62 -48.19 -16.76
N LEU A 154 15.78 -49.14 -17.17
CA LEU A 154 16.14 -50.26 -18.04
C LEU A 154 15.33 -50.17 -19.33
N GLU A 155 16.03 -50.18 -20.47
CA GLU A 155 15.43 -50.00 -21.79
C GLU A 155 15.76 -51.18 -22.72
N ASN A 156 14.88 -51.45 -23.68
CA ASN A 156 15.12 -52.38 -24.78
C ASN A 156 14.87 -51.67 -26.11
N GLU A 157 15.14 -52.32 -27.26
CA GLU A 157 14.93 -51.69 -28.58
C GLU A 157 13.48 -51.27 -28.90
N GLY A 158 12.51 -51.69 -28.08
CA GLY A 158 11.09 -51.38 -28.22
C GLY A 158 10.60 -50.20 -27.37
N VAL A 159 11.38 -49.73 -26.39
CA VAL A 159 10.99 -48.66 -25.45
C VAL A 159 12.15 -47.70 -25.22
N ASP A 160 11.93 -46.44 -25.56
CA ASP A 160 12.88 -45.32 -25.44
C ASP A 160 12.27 -44.26 -24.52
N THR A 161 12.81 -44.13 -23.31
CA THR A 161 12.34 -43.26 -22.23
C THR A 161 13.35 -42.15 -21.96
N THR A 162 13.06 -40.97 -22.46
CA THR A 162 13.93 -39.80 -22.30
C THR A 162 13.35 -38.80 -21.30
N PRO A 163 14.20 -38.10 -20.52
CA PRO A 163 13.75 -36.98 -19.72
C PRO A 163 13.24 -35.88 -20.65
N ILE A 164 12.09 -35.29 -20.32
CA ILE A 164 11.61 -34.12 -21.06
C ILE A 164 12.46 -32.94 -20.62
N LYS A 165 13.19 -32.32 -21.56
CA LYS A 165 13.73 -30.98 -21.35
C LYS A 165 12.56 -30.01 -21.19
N THR A 166 12.21 -29.71 -19.95
CA THR A 166 11.23 -28.68 -19.61
C THR A 166 11.93 -27.33 -19.65
N GLU A 167 12.11 -26.78 -20.85
CA GLU A 167 12.53 -25.39 -20.98
C GLU A 167 11.40 -24.50 -20.47
N THR A 168 11.53 -24.08 -19.22
CA THR A 168 10.50 -23.25 -18.58
C THR A 168 10.54 -21.81 -19.07
N GLY A 169 11.59 -21.37 -19.79
CA GLY A 169 11.79 -19.96 -20.12
C GLY A 169 11.99 -19.06 -18.88
N ALA A 170 12.59 -19.59 -17.81
CA ALA A 170 12.72 -18.91 -16.53
C ALA A 170 13.43 -17.55 -16.61
N ARG A 171 14.46 -17.43 -17.47
CA ARG A 171 15.19 -16.17 -17.67
C ARG A 171 14.28 -15.08 -18.23
N ASN A 172 13.57 -15.36 -19.32
CA ASN A 172 12.64 -14.41 -19.94
C ASN A 172 11.50 -14.06 -18.97
N ALA A 173 10.96 -15.04 -18.25
CA ALA A 173 9.94 -14.79 -17.24
C ALA A 173 10.42 -13.91 -16.07
N TYR A 174 11.69 -14.02 -15.68
CA TYR A 174 12.29 -13.10 -14.72
C TYR A 174 12.36 -11.67 -15.28
N ASP A 175 12.83 -11.50 -16.52
CA ASP A 175 12.92 -10.17 -17.15
C ASP A 175 11.53 -9.54 -17.33
N ASP A 176 10.55 -10.28 -17.83
CA ASP A 176 9.16 -9.83 -17.99
C ASP A 176 8.54 -9.43 -16.64
N GLY A 177 8.70 -10.29 -15.63
CA GLY A 177 8.22 -10.01 -14.28
C GLY A 177 8.87 -8.76 -13.69
N ARG A 178 10.18 -8.60 -13.90
CA ARG A 178 10.92 -7.42 -13.49
C ARG A 178 10.42 -6.15 -14.18
N MET A 179 10.14 -6.19 -15.49
CA MET A 179 9.60 -5.02 -16.20
C MET A 179 8.28 -4.54 -15.59
N ILE A 180 7.39 -5.46 -15.21
CA ILE A 180 6.12 -5.11 -14.54
C ILE A 180 6.41 -4.55 -13.13
N LYS A 181 7.31 -5.17 -12.36
CA LYS A 181 7.72 -4.69 -11.03
C LYS A 181 8.30 -3.28 -11.09
N LEU A 182 9.08 -2.95 -12.13
CA LEU A 182 9.64 -1.62 -12.33
C LEU A 182 8.57 -0.55 -12.57
N GLN A 183 7.44 -0.90 -13.18
CA GLN A 183 6.30 0.04 -13.28
C GLN A 183 5.69 0.34 -11.91
N ILE A 184 5.61 -0.66 -11.02
CA ILE A 184 5.17 -0.47 -9.63
C ILE A 184 6.14 0.45 -8.90
N ALA A 185 7.44 0.18 -9.00
CA ALA A 185 8.51 0.99 -8.38
C ALA A 185 8.43 2.45 -8.84
N ALA A 186 8.33 2.68 -10.16
CA ALA A 186 8.18 4.02 -10.73
C ALA A 186 6.90 4.72 -10.25
N ALA A 187 5.77 4.00 -10.18
CA ALA A 187 4.48 4.56 -9.78
C ALA A 187 4.45 5.06 -8.32
N VAL A 188 5.20 4.41 -7.42
CA VAL A 188 5.30 4.83 -6.00
C VAL A 188 6.54 5.66 -5.67
N GLY A 189 7.44 5.87 -6.65
CA GLY A 189 8.69 6.60 -6.45
C GLY A 189 9.72 5.87 -5.58
N ILE A 190 9.57 4.57 -5.37
CA ILE A 190 10.49 3.75 -4.56
C ILE A 190 11.40 2.95 -5.50
N PRO A 191 12.74 3.06 -5.38
CA PRO A 191 13.68 2.28 -6.17
C PRO A 191 13.54 0.77 -5.95
N GLU A 192 13.80 -0.03 -7.00
CA GLU A 192 13.66 -1.50 -6.99
C GLU A 192 14.41 -2.19 -5.83
N GLN A 193 15.54 -1.62 -5.39
CA GLN A 193 16.38 -2.18 -4.33
C GLN A 193 15.63 -2.31 -2.99
N TYR A 194 14.67 -1.42 -2.72
CA TYR A 194 13.83 -1.47 -1.51
C TYR A 194 12.73 -2.54 -1.58
N PHE A 195 12.55 -3.19 -2.73
CA PHE A 195 11.62 -4.31 -2.93
C PHE A 195 12.32 -5.68 -2.86
N GLY A 196 13.43 -5.78 -2.10
CA GLY A 196 14.07 -7.04 -1.74
C GLY A 196 14.98 -7.67 -2.80
N ASP A 197 15.23 -7.01 -3.94
CA ASP A 197 16.20 -7.47 -4.93
C ASP A 197 17.37 -6.47 -5.02
N ILE A 198 18.50 -6.85 -4.40
CA ILE A 198 19.73 -6.04 -4.36
C ILE A 198 20.75 -6.57 -5.39
N SER A 199 20.41 -7.61 -6.17
CA SER A 199 21.36 -8.30 -7.05
C SER A 199 21.96 -7.43 -8.16
N ILE A 200 21.30 -6.32 -8.50
CA ILE A 200 21.69 -5.38 -9.57
C ILE A 200 22.29 -4.08 -9.00
N GLY A 201 22.15 -3.83 -7.68
CA GLY A 201 22.66 -2.63 -7.03
C GLY A 201 24.05 -2.84 -6.44
N ASN A 202 25.02 -2.01 -6.82
CA ASN A 202 26.26 -1.89 -6.06
C ASN A 202 26.08 -0.91 -4.87
N LEU A 203 27.00 -0.93 -3.90
CA LEU A 203 26.93 -0.06 -2.72
C LEU A 203 26.85 1.44 -3.08
N ALA A 204 27.51 1.87 -4.16
CA ALA A 204 27.48 3.26 -4.60
C ALA A 204 26.11 3.67 -5.14
N THR A 205 25.43 2.80 -5.88
CA THR A 205 24.06 3.01 -6.35
C THR A 205 23.09 3.07 -5.17
N ALA A 206 23.25 2.19 -4.19
CA ALA A 206 22.44 2.20 -2.96
C ALA A 206 22.56 3.54 -2.21
N LYS A 207 23.78 4.04 -1.99
CA LYS A 207 24.03 5.35 -1.37
C LYS A 207 23.43 6.51 -2.17
N THR A 208 23.45 6.44 -3.50
CA THR A 208 22.91 7.51 -4.36
C THR A 208 21.38 7.60 -4.27
N VAL A 209 20.69 6.45 -4.19
CA VAL A 209 19.22 6.42 -4.10
C VAL A 209 18.69 6.62 -2.68
N GLU A 210 19.55 6.54 -1.67
CA GLU A 210 19.21 6.72 -0.26
C GLU A 210 18.74 8.14 0.05
N LEU A 211 19.42 9.17 -0.48
CA LEU A 211 19.04 10.57 -0.22
C LEU A 211 17.64 10.94 -0.73
N PRO A 212 17.26 10.63 -1.99
CA PRO A 212 15.88 10.82 -2.45
C PRO A 212 14.84 10.09 -1.59
N MET A 213 15.15 8.86 -1.15
CA MET A 213 14.26 8.08 -0.29
C MET A 213 14.09 8.73 1.09
N MET A 214 15.18 9.17 1.70
CA MET A 214 15.13 9.92 2.96
C MET A 214 14.29 11.19 2.82
N LYS A 215 14.47 11.97 1.75
CA LYS A 215 13.70 13.19 1.50
C LYS A 215 12.21 12.91 1.31
N MET A 216 11.87 11.83 0.61
CA MET A 216 10.48 11.41 0.48
C MET A 216 9.86 11.04 1.83
N PHE A 217 10.55 10.26 2.67
CA PHE A 217 10.06 9.94 4.02
C PHE A 217 9.97 11.16 4.93
N GLN A 218 10.94 12.09 4.86
CA GLN A 218 10.88 13.37 5.58
C GLN A 218 9.66 14.20 5.15
N SER A 219 9.34 14.21 3.85
CA SER A 219 8.13 14.86 3.35
C SER A 219 6.87 14.25 3.94
N TYR A 220 6.78 12.93 4.07
CA TYR A 220 5.64 12.28 4.72
C TYR A 220 5.57 12.59 6.22
N GLN A 221 6.71 12.59 6.93
CA GLN A 221 6.74 13.01 8.34
C GLN A 221 6.24 14.46 8.49
N LYS A 222 6.65 15.37 7.59
CA LYS A 222 6.18 16.76 7.60
C LYS A 222 4.68 16.87 7.38
N VAL A 223 4.12 16.15 6.40
CA VAL A 223 2.66 16.10 6.17
C VAL A 223 1.90 15.67 7.42
N TRP A 224 2.36 14.61 8.10
CA TRP A 224 1.76 14.19 9.36
C TRP A 224 1.98 15.19 10.49
N GLY A 225 3.13 15.85 10.51
CA GLY A 225 3.42 16.94 11.44
C GLY A 225 2.41 18.07 11.31
N ASP A 226 2.07 18.45 10.08
CA ASP A 226 1.06 19.49 9.81
C ASP A 226 -0.34 19.02 10.20
N VAL A 227 -0.70 17.76 9.90
CA VAL A 227 -1.98 17.17 10.33
C VAL A 227 -2.16 17.20 11.85
N TYR A 228 -1.12 16.80 12.59
CA TYR A 228 -1.18 16.84 14.05
C TYR A 228 -1.23 18.27 14.57
N GLN A 229 -0.52 19.20 13.91
CA GLN A 229 -0.59 20.62 14.25
C GLN A 229 -2.01 21.16 14.10
N ASP A 230 -2.66 20.92 12.97
CA ASP A 230 -4.03 21.37 12.72
C ASP A 230 -5.01 20.84 13.78
N ILE A 231 -4.88 19.56 14.13
CA ILE A 231 -5.73 18.92 15.16
C ILE A 231 -5.52 19.58 16.52
N ASP A 232 -4.26 19.82 16.90
CA ASP A 232 -3.92 20.43 18.17
C ASP A 232 -4.44 21.87 18.26
N GLU A 233 -4.29 22.66 17.19
CA GLU A 233 -4.80 24.03 17.10
C GLU A 233 -6.34 24.07 17.26
N VAL A 234 -7.07 23.15 16.63
CA VAL A 234 -8.52 23.03 16.81
C VAL A 234 -8.88 22.76 18.27
N ILE A 235 -8.14 21.88 18.96
CA ILE A 235 -8.38 21.55 20.37
C ILE A 235 -8.04 22.74 21.28
N LEU A 236 -6.91 23.41 21.05
CA LEU A 236 -6.48 24.56 21.83
C LEU A 236 -7.44 25.75 21.67
N ALA A 237 -7.87 26.03 20.44
CA ALA A 237 -8.87 27.05 20.13
C ALA A 237 -10.20 26.79 20.85
N HIS A 238 -10.68 25.54 20.81
CA HIS A 238 -11.92 25.17 21.52
C HIS A 238 -11.83 25.41 23.03
N ASN A 239 -10.65 25.17 23.62
CA ASN A 239 -10.39 25.38 25.04
C ASN A 239 -9.99 26.81 25.39
N GLN A 240 -10.07 27.75 24.43
CA GLN A 240 -9.77 29.17 24.62
C GLN A 240 -8.36 29.39 25.17
N VAL A 241 -7.41 28.52 24.80
CA VAL A 241 -6.00 28.71 25.15
C VAL A 241 -5.48 29.88 24.31
N PRO A 242 -4.85 30.90 24.92
CA PRO A 242 -4.24 32.01 24.19
C PRO A 242 -3.22 31.55 23.15
N GLU A 243 -3.25 32.13 21.94
CA GLU A 243 -2.39 31.76 20.81
C GLU A 243 -0.89 31.89 21.11
N ASP A 244 -0.49 32.80 22.02
CA ASP A 244 0.90 32.95 22.46
C ASP A 244 1.45 31.72 23.20
N LYS A 245 0.56 30.79 23.58
CA LYS A 245 0.89 29.54 24.27
C LYS A 245 0.74 28.30 23.40
N TRP A 246 0.44 28.46 22.11
CA TRP A 246 0.32 27.35 21.16
C TRP A 246 1.72 26.88 20.77
N TYR A 247 2.42 26.26 21.72
CA TYR A 247 3.71 25.62 21.50
C TYR A 247 3.62 24.15 21.87
N ILE A 248 3.77 23.29 20.87
CA ILE A 248 3.80 21.84 21.04
C ILE A 248 5.08 21.34 20.42
N ASP A 249 5.94 20.78 21.26
CA ASP A 249 7.14 20.11 20.81
C ASP A 249 6.79 18.75 20.21
N ARG A 250 7.17 18.53 18.94
CA ARG A 250 6.82 17.32 18.20
C ARG A 250 8.03 16.79 17.46
N ASP A 251 8.55 15.69 17.97
CA ASP A 251 9.64 14.96 17.35
C ASP A 251 9.13 13.75 16.56
N PHE A 252 9.72 13.58 15.38
CA PHE A 252 9.60 12.36 14.60
C PHE A 252 10.87 11.51 14.76
N PRO A 253 10.77 10.17 14.70
CA PRO A 253 11.96 9.33 14.72
C PRO A 253 12.87 9.67 13.54
N ALA A 254 14.18 9.69 13.79
CA ALA A 254 15.16 9.88 12.74
C ALA A 254 15.04 8.77 11.69
N ILE A 255 14.98 9.16 10.41
CA ILE A 255 14.80 8.24 9.28
C ILE A 255 16.08 7.46 8.97
N ALA A 256 17.24 8.07 9.17
CA ALA A 256 18.53 7.42 9.05
C ALA A 256 19.24 7.45 10.41
N PRO A 257 20.00 6.40 10.75
CA PRO A 257 20.94 6.49 11.87
C PRO A 257 21.90 7.64 11.56
N GLU A 258 22.12 8.50 12.55
CA GLU A 258 23.16 9.52 12.44
C GLU A 258 24.47 8.84 12.04
N ASP A 259 25.27 9.49 11.18
CA ASP A 259 26.61 8.99 10.85
C ASP A 259 27.51 9.19 12.08
N LEU A 260 27.30 8.35 13.09
CA LEU A 260 28.02 8.37 14.36
C LEU A 260 29.52 8.19 14.11
N ALA A 261 29.90 7.47 13.05
CA ALA A 261 31.30 7.32 12.66
C ALA A 261 31.88 8.62 12.10
N GLY A 262 31.18 9.28 11.18
CA GLY A 262 31.56 10.59 10.64
C GLY A 262 31.59 11.69 11.70
N MET A 263 30.61 11.70 12.62
CA MET A 263 30.58 12.63 13.76
C MET A 263 31.70 12.35 14.75
N ALA A 264 31.99 11.08 15.08
CA ALA A 264 33.11 10.72 15.94
C ALA A 264 34.45 11.14 15.35
N LEU A 265 34.67 10.93 14.04
CA LEU A 265 35.87 11.40 13.34
C LEU A 265 35.99 12.93 13.37
N SER A 266 34.88 13.63 13.15
CA SER A 266 34.83 15.11 13.18
C SER A 266 35.11 15.64 14.59
N LEU A 267 34.53 15.03 15.62
CA LEU A 267 34.80 15.33 17.02
C LEU A 267 36.27 15.09 17.38
N GLN A 268 36.85 13.99 16.93
CA GLN A 268 38.26 13.69 17.16
C GLN A 268 39.17 14.73 16.49
N ALA A 269 38.83 15.17 15.27
CA ALA A 269 39.57 16.22 14.57
C ALA A 269 39.48 17.57 15.29
N ILE A 270 38.32 17.92 15.87
CA ILE A 270 38.13 19.15 16.65
C ILE A 270 38.88 19.09 17.99
N LEU A 271 38.89 17.93 18.66
CA LEU A 271 39.54 17.74 19.95
C LEU A 271 41.08 17.66 19.87
N HIS A 272 41.64 17.49 18.67
CA HIS A 272 43.08 17.41 18.43
C HIS A 272 43.69 18.73 17.92
N VAL A 273 42.94 19.85 17.98
CA VAL A 273 43.42 21.23 17.79
C VAL A 273 43.53 21.90 19.16
#